data_AF-M0FI08-F1
#
_entry.id   AF-M0FI08-F1
#
_cell.length_a   1.000
_cell.length_b   1.000
_cell.length_c   1.000
_cell.angle_alpha   90.00
_cell.angle_beta   90.00
_cell.angle_gamma   90.00
#
_symmetry.space_group_name_H-M   'P 1'
#
loop_
_entity.id
_entity.type
_entity.pdbx_description
1 polymer ?
#
loop_
_entity_poly.entity_id
_entity_poly.type
_entity_poly.pdbx_seq_one_letter_code
_entity_poly.pdbx_strand_id
1 'polypeptide(L)'
;MKSLIDEGDILLSELVPKAIQMLSDVTKFADFARAIVHMVYEDTNLYAWQWLTAEGIRYEQRKEMEIHSALDDDTMGVRAFTALKNMLLELNYTGVFVFVDEFESVARLSPKNEQATLNSLRHLMDQNSSGLSMMFGCAPEVWQDIMSEYHAFSERIGREVSLRPMTEEHLKTLVDSYLELASDDPVSVADVFEEDSLQLILQSSQGNVRQALSICSYTVDDAAERGRSNIDAEIIQEIVS
;
A
#
# COMPACT_ATOMS: atom_id res chain seq x y z
N MET A 1 31.07 18.58 -14.32
CA MET A 1 29.68 19.01 -14.07
C MET A 1 29.31 18.72 -12.63
N LYS A 2 29.37 17.47 -12.14
CA LYS A 2 29.12 17.15 -10.72
C LYS A 2 29.99 17.96 -9.75
N SER A 3 31.32 18.00 -9.97
CA SER A 3 32.24 18.83 -9.17
C SER A 3 31.89 20.32 -9.15
N LEU A 4 31.50 20.89 -10.29
CA LEU A 4 31.11 22.31 -10.42
C LEU A 4 29.78 22.63 -9.73
N ILE A 5 28.89 21.64 -9.60
CA ILE A 5 27.64 21.77 -8.84
C ILE A 5 27.96 21.70 -7.34
N ASP A 6 28.76 20.72 -6.93
CA ASP A 6 29.17 20.51 -5.54
C ASP A 6 29.98 21.70 -4.98
N GLU A 7 30.73 22.39 -5.84
CA GLU A 7 31.52 23.60 -5.52
C GLU A 7 30.69 24.90 -5.58
N GLY A 8 29.44 24.85 -6.04
CA GLY A 8 28.54 26.01 -6.12
C GLY A 8 28.81 26.98 -7.28
N ASP A 9 29.61 26.56 -8.26
CA ASP A 9 30.04 27.38 -9.39
C ASP A 9 28.99 27.49 -10.52
N ILE A 10 27.87 26.78 -10.41
CA ILE A 10 26.78 26.79 -11.39
C ILE A 10 25.50 27.33 -10.75
N LEU A 11 24.90 28.33 -11.39
CA LEU A 11 23.63 28.89 -10.98
C LEU A 11 22.48 27.90 -11.22
N LEU A 12 21.51 27.88 -10.31
CA LEU A 12 20.31 27.05 -10.42
C LEU A 12 19.57 27.28 -11.75
N SER A 13 19.54 28.53 -12.24
CA SER A 13 18.94 28.91 -13.52
C SER A 13 19.58 28.23 -14.75
N GLU A 14 20.84 27.81 -14.65
CA GLU A 14 21.54 27.08 -15.73
C GLU A 14 21.30 25.56 -15.63
N LEU A 15 21.09 25.05 -14.42
CA LEU A 15 20.84 23.63 -14.17
C LEU A 15 19.41 23.22 -14.50
N VAL A 16 18.44 24.07 -14.17
CA VAL A 16 17.01 23.73 -14.19
C VAL A 16 16.50 23.35 -15.58
N PRO A 17 16.77 24.10 -16.67
CA PRO A 17 16.33 23.68 -18.00
C PRO A 17 16.87 22.30 -18.40
N LYS A 18 18.12 22.01 -18.04
CA LYS A 18 18.77 20.74 -18.32
C LYS A 18 18.20 19.61 -17.46
N ALA A 19 17.94 19.87 -16.18
CA ALA A 19 17.31 18.92 -15.27
C ALA A 19 15.90 18.55 -15.73
N ILE A 20 15.08 19.53 -16.11
CA ILE A 20 13.74 19.32 -16.68
C ILE A 20 13.84 18.48 -17.95
N GLN A 21 14.79 18.78 -18.85
CA GLN A 21 14.97 18.00 -20.07
C GLN A 21 15.32 16.53 -19.75
N MET A 22 16.31 16.29 -18.89
CA MET A 22 16.72 14.95 -18.49
C MET A 22 15.58 14.17 -17.82
N LEU A 23 14.86 14.80 -16.89
CA LEU A 23 13.71 14.18 -16.23
C LEU A 23 12.54 13.96 -17.20
N SER A 24 12.30 14.85 -18.15
CA SER A 24 11.27 14.68 -19.18
C SER A 24 11.59 13.51 -20.10
N ASP A 25 12.87 13.28 -20.41
CA ASP A 25 13.31 12.13 -21.21
C ASP A 25 13.05 10.80 -20.48
N VAL A 26 13.15 10.78 -19.15
CA VAL A 26 12.86 9.60 -18.32
C VAL A 26 11.35 9.42 -18.13
N THR A 27 10.68 10.44 -17.63
CA THR A 27 9.26 10.42 -17.25
C THR A 27 8.32 10.35 -18.45
N LYS A 28 8.77 10.81 -19.63
CA LYS A 28 7.95 11.03 -20.83
C LYS A 28 6.75 11.96 -20.59
N PHE A 29 6.82 12.79 -19.54
CA PHE A 29 5.79 13.75 -19.18
C PHE A 29 6.42 15.03 -18.65
N ALA A 30 6.53 16.04 -19.53
CA ALA A 30 7.23 17.29 -19.23
C ALA A 30 6.65 18.02 -18.01
N ASP A 31 5.33 18.09 -17.85
CA ASP A 31 4.71 18.75 -16.70
C ASP A 31 5.03 18.03 -15.38
N PHE A 32 5.12 16.70 -15.39
CA PHE A 32 5.57 15.92 -14.23
C PHE A 32 7.03 16.22 -13.90
N ALA A 33 7.91 16.24 -14.91
CA ALA A 33 9.31 16.61 -14.72
C ALA A 33 9.47 18.03 -14.14
N ARG A 34 8.69 19.00 -14.62
CA ARG A 34 8.63 20.36 -14.07
C ARG A 34 8.20 20.33 -12.62
N ALA A 35 7.10 19.65 -12.28
CA ALA A 35 6.61 19.55 -10.91
C ALA A 35 7.67 18.98 -9.97
N ILE A 36 8.37 17.91 -10.36
CA ILE A 36 9.46 17.32 -9.57
C ILE A 36 10.60 18.32 -9.33
N VAL A 37 10.99 19.10 -10.34
CA VAL A 37 12.04 20.13 -10.17
C VAL A 37 11.56 21.26 -9.26
N HIS A 38 10.29 21.66 -9.37
CA HIS A 38 9.68 22.68 -8.52
C HIS A 38 9.56 22.28 -7.04
N MET A 39 9.70 20.99 -6.70
CA MET A 39 9.80 20.53 -5.29
C MET A 39 11.06 21.05 -4.58
N VAL A 40 12.12 21.39 -5.33
CA VAL A 40 13.38 21.90 -4.76
C VAL A 40 13.31 23.39 -4.44
N TYR A 41 12.35 24.12 -5.04
CA TYR A 41 12.19 25.56 -4.83
C TYR A 41 11.31 25.86 -3.63
N GLU A 42 11.78 26.71 -2.72
CA GLU A 42 11.01 27.10 -1.53
C GLU A 42 9.68 27.79 -1.88
N ASP A 43 9.65 28.60 -2.93
CA ASP A 43 8.46 29.39 -3.30
C ASP A 43 7.35 28.56 -3.96
N THR A 44 7.70 27.46 -4.63
CA THR A 44 6.76 26.66 -5.44
C THR A 44 6.63 25.21 -5.00
N ASN A 45 7.35 24.75 -3.97
CA ASN A 45 7.31 23.35 -3.53
C ASN A 45 5.90 22.88 -3.16
N LEU A 46 5.12 23.73 -2.50
CA LEU A 46 3.76 23.41 -2.08
C LEU A 46 2.85 23.26 -3.29
N TYR A 47 3.00 24.13 -4.29
CA TYR A 47 2.24 24.07 -5.53
C TYR A 47 2.57 22.83 -6.35
N ALA A 48 3.86 22.48 -6.42
CA ALA A 48 4.34 21.28 -7.05
C ALA A 48 3.77 20.03 -6.37
N TRP A 49 3.81 19.99 -5.04
CA TRP A 49 3.24 18.91 -4.25
C TRP A 49 1.74 18.75 -4.51
N GLN A 50 0.96 19.84 -4.43
CA GLN A 50 -0.47 19.84 -4.71
C GLN A 50 -0.81 19.36 -6.12
N TRP A 51 0.00 19.71 -7.11
CA TRP A 51 -0.17 19.21 -8.47
C TRP A 51 0.14 17.71 -8.54
N LEU A 52 1.26 17.25 -7.96
CA LEU A 52 1.67 15.84 -7.94
C LEU A 52 0.66 14.94 -7.22
N THR A 53 0.00 15.43 -6.18
CA THR A 53 -1.03 14.70 -5.41
C THR A 53 -2.45 14.85 -5.97
N ALA A 54 -2.61 15.60 -7.07
CA ALA A 54 -3.90 15.89 -7.69
C ALA A 54 -4.92 16.59 -6.74
N GLU A 55 -4.45 17.34 -5.73
CA GLU A 55 -5.30 18.11 -4.81
C GLU A 55 -6.00 19.32 -5.47
N GLY A 56 -5.66 19.59 -6.73
CA GLY A 56 -6.19 20.71 -7.49
C GLY A 56 -5.44 22.01 -7.20
N ILE A 57 -5.12 22.74 -8.26
CA ILE A 57 -4.26 23.93 -8.20
C ILE A 57 -4.79 25.01 -9.14
N ARG A 58 -4.70 26.28 -8.72
CA ARG A 58 -5.18 27.41 -9.53
C ARG A 58 -4.34 27.57 -10.78
N TYR A 59 -4.95 28.08 -11.85
CA TYR A 59 -4.25 28.33 -13.11
C TYR A 59 -3.02 29.23 -12.95
N GLU A 60 -3.09 30.27 -12.13
CA GLU A 60 -1.98 31.19 -11.88
C GLU A 60 -0.77 30.48 -11.27
N GLN A 61 -1.01 29.61 -10.28
CA GLN A 61 0.04 28.82 -9.62
C GLN A 61 0.65 27.78 -10.58
N ARG A 62 -0.16 27.15 -11.44
CA ARG A 62 0.36 26.26 -12.50
C ARG A 62 1.21 27.02 -13.52
N LYS A 63 0.77 28.21 -13.91
CA LYS A 63 1.47 29.07 -14.86
C LYS A 63 2.84 29.50 -14.32
N GLU A 64 2.95 29.76 -13.02
CA GLU A 64 4.20 30.08 -12.34
C GLU A 64 5.23 28.94 -12.44
N MET A 65 4.76 27.69 -12.41
CA MET A 65 5.60 26.50 -12.60
C MET A 65 5.74 26.07 -14.07
N GLU A 66 5.20 26.85 -15.00
CA GLU A 66 5.12 26.52 -16.43
C GLU A 66 4.47 25.14 -16.70
N ILE A 67 3.51 24.74 -15.85
CA ILE A 67 2.72 23.51 -16.00
C ILE A 67 1.42 23.84 -16.73
N HIS A 68 1.10 23.08 -17.77
CA HIS A 68 -0.04 23.36 -18.65
C HIS A 68 -1.24 22.44 -18.41
N SER A 69 -1.01 21.23 -17.90
CA SER A 69 -2.04 20.23 -17.61
C SER A 69 -2.54 20.31 -16.16
N ALA A 70 -3.77 19.83 -15.95
CA ALA A 70 -4.32 19.51 -14.65
C ALA A 70 -4.40 17.99 -14.53
N LEU A 71 -4.30 17.46 -13.31
CA LEU A 71 -4.53 16.04 -13.03
C LEU A 71 -5.99 15.82 -12.62
N ASP A 72 -6.92 16.22 -13.48
CA ASP A 72 -8.36 16.20 -13.23
C ASP A 72 -9.12 15.12 -14.03
N ASP A 73 -8.41 14.36 -14.86
CA ASP A 73 -8.96 13.24 -15.62
C ASP A 73 -8.10 11.96 -15.53
N ASP A 74 -8.72 10.83 -15.84
CA ASP A 74 -8.10 9.50 -15.81
C ASP A 74 -6.86 9.39 -16.69
N THR A 75 -6.86 10.04 -17.85
CA THR A 75 -5.75 9.95 -18.80
C THR A 75 -4.52 10.63 -18.23
N MET A 76 -4.69 11.82 -17.64
CA MET A 76 -3.62 12.56 -16.99
C MET A 76 -3.16 11.86 -15.71
N GLY A 77 -4.07 11.30 -14.92
CA GLY A 77 -3.74 10.51 -13.75
C GLY A 77 -2.87 9.29 -14.08
N VAL A 78 -3.26 8.50 -15.09
CA VAL A 78 -2.47 7.35 -15.55
C VAL A 78 -1.11 7.80 -16.09
N ARG A 79 -1.04 8.91 -16.84
CA ARG A 79 0.23 9.46 -17.34
C ARG A 79 1.15 9.92 -16.21
N ALA A 80 0.61 10.59 -15.19
CA ALA A 80 1.36 11.02 -14.01
C ALA A 80 1.91 9.82 -13.23
N PHE A 81 1.10 8.79 -13.03
CA PHE A 81 1.57 7.56 -12.38
C PHE A 81 2.66 6.86 -13.20
N THR A 82 2.49 6.73 -14.51
CA THR A 82 3.52 6.15 -15.40
C THR A 82 4.82 6.95 -15.33
N ALA A 83 4.75 8.28 -15.29
CA ALA A 83 5.90 9.15 -15.11
C ALA A 83 6.63 8.91 -13.79
N LEU A 84 5.88 8.82 -12.67
CA LEU A 84 6.42 8.46 -11.36
C LEU A 84 7.12 7.10 -11.39
N LYS A 85 6.46 6.08 -11.93
CA LYS A 85 7.02 4.73 -12.06
C LYS A 85 8.32 4.74 -12.86
N ASN A 86 8.35 5.39 -14.03
CA ASN A 86 9.54 5.46 -14.86
C ASN A 86 10.71 6.15 -14.13
N MET A 87 10.42 7.22 -13.38
CA MET A 87 11.42 7.88 -12.56
C MET A 87 11.98 6.94 -11.48
N LEU A 88 11.14 6.16 -10.80
CA LEU A 88 11.59 5.18 -9.81
C LEU A 88 12.45 4.07 -10.44
N LEU A 89 12.07 3.57 -11.61
CA LEU A 89 12.88 2.57 -12.33
C LEU A 89 14.27 3.13 -12.72
N GLU A 90 14.34 4.38 -13.17
CA GLU A 90 15.61 5.07 -13.47
C GLU A 90 16.49 5.23 -12.22
N LEU A 91 15.89 5.35 -11.04
CA LEU A 91 16.58 5.37 -9.74
C LEU A 91 17.01 3.97 -9.26
N ASN A 92 16.89 2.94 -10.11
CA ASN A 92 17.21 1.54 -9.82
C ASN A 92 16.27 0.85 -8.82
N TYR A 93 15.05 1.35 -8.62
CA TYR A 93 14.00 0.57 -7.97
C TYR A 93 13.52 -0.54 -8.93
N THR A 94 13.13 -1.68 -8.39
CA THR A 94 12.71 -2.86 -9.18
C THR A 94 11.30 -2.73 -9.76
N GLY A 95 10.45 -1.91 -9.12
CA GLY A 95 9.08 -1.67 -9.53
C GLY A 95 8.26 -1.01 -8.44
N VAL A 96 7.01 -0.72 -8.76
CA VAL A 96 6.02 -0.16 -7.84
C VAL A 96 5.03 -1.26 -7.48
N PHE A 97 4.87 -1.50 -6.18
CA PHE A 97 3.88 -2.44 -5.64
C PHE A 97 2.76 -1.63 -5.00
N VAL A 98 1.53 -1.82 -5.49
CA VAL A 98 0.34 -1.15 -4.97
C VAL A 98 -0.57 -2.19 -4.33
N PHE A 99 -0.79 -2.06 -3.02
CA PHE A 99 -1.76 -2.86 -2.27
C PHE A 99 -3.01 -2.02 -2.05
N VAL A 100 -4.14 -2.51 -2.55
CA VAL A 100 -5.45 -1.88 -2.36
C VAL A 100 -6.26 -2.79 -1.45
N ASP A 101 -6.41 -2.37 -0.20
CA ASP A 101 -7.25 -3.07 0.77
C ASP A 101 -8.73 -2.65 0.61
N GLU A 102 -9.65 -3.47 1.11
CA GLU A 102 -11.11 -3.25 1.02
C GLU A 102 -11.61 -2.87 -0.39
N PHE A 103 -11.15 -3.60 -1.41
CA PHE A 103 -11.51 -3.35 -2.80
C PHE A 103 -13.02 -3.48 -3.06
N GLU A 104 -13.75 -4.21 -2.21
CA GLU A 104 -15.21 -4.26 -2.23
C GLU A 104 -15.89 -2.89 -2.06
N SER A 105 -15.15 -1.88 -1.56
CA SER A 105 -15.62 -0.50 -1.51
C SER A 105 -16.02 0.06 -2.88
N VAL A 106 -15.41 -0.43 -3.96
CA VAL A 106 -15.73 -0.04 -5.34
C VAL A 106 -17.17 -0.42 -5.70
N ALA A 107 -17.66 -1.56 -5.24
CA ALA A 107 -19.04 -2.01 -5.48
C ALA A 107 -20.09 -1.18 -4.70
N ARG A 108 -19.67 -0.35 -3.73
CA ARG A 108 -20.56 0.58 -3.01
C ARG A 108 -20.78 1.90 -3.77
N LEU A 109 -20.02 2.13 -4.85
CA LEU A 109 -20.15 3.34 -5.66
C LEU A 109 -21.44 3.30 -6.50
N SER A 110 -21.87 4.46 -7.00
CA SER A 110 -22.91 4.48 -8.03
C SER A 110 -22.42 3.72 -9.28
N PRO A 111 -23.28 3.06 -10.06
CA PRO A 111 -22.86 2.24 -11.21
C PRO A 111 -21.94 2.98 -12.20
N LYS A 112 -22.19 4.28 -12.40
CA LYS A 112 -21.35 5.14 -13.24
C LYS A 112 -19.94 5.30 -12.69
N ASN A 113 -19.81 5.53 -11.37
CA ASN A 113 -18.52 5.75 -10.72
C ASN A 113 -17.75 4.45 -10.53
N GLU A 114 -18.46 3.35 -10.27
CA GLU A 114 -17.88 2.01 -10.24
C GLU A 114 -17.24 1.68 -11.60
N GLN A 115 -18.02 1.79 -12.68
CA GLN A 115 -17.53 1.57 -14.04
C GLN A 115 -16.38 2.51 -14.40
N ALA A 116 -16.44 3.77 -14.00
CA ALA A 116 -15.33 4.72 -14.21
C ALA A 116 -14.07 4.21 -13.51
N THR A 117 -14.15 3.92 -12.21
CA THR A 117 -13.03 3.47 -11.37
C THR A 117 -12.37 2.21 -11.91
N LEU A 118 -13.18 1.19 -12.25
CA LEU A 118 -12.66 -0.07 -12.81
C LEU A 118 -12.00 0.15 -14.17
N ASN A 119 -12.51 1.06 -14.99
CA ASN A 119 -11.85 1.44 -16.24
C ASN A 119 -10.54 2.20 -16.01
N SER A 120 -10.48 3.12 -15.05
CA SER A 120 -9.25 3.83 -14.72
C SER A 120 -8.16 2.85 -14.25
N LEU A 121 -8.52 1.90 -13.37
CA LEU A 121 -7.61 0.85 -12.91
C LEU A 121 -7.15 -0.05 -14.06
N ARG A 122 -8.08 -0.43 -14.95
CA ARG A 122 -7.77 -1.19 -16.17
C ARG A 122 -6.75 -0.44 -17.04
N HIS A 123 -6.97 0.86 -17.27
CA HIS A 123 -6.05 1.70 -18.03
C HIS A 123 -4.69 1.85 -17.37
N LEU A 124 -4.65 1.97 -16.04
CA LEU A 124 -3.42 2.01 -15.26
C LEU A 124 -2.59 0.75 -15.47
N MET A 125 -3.21 -0.43 -15.36
CA MET A 125 -2.58 -1.73 -15.60
C MET A 125 -2.10 -1.89 -17.05
N ASP A 126 -2.94 -1.51 -18.02
CA ASP A 126 -2.63 -1.63 -19.45
C ASP A 126 -1.42 -0.75 -19.86
N GLN A 127 -1.36 0.49 -19.36
CA GLN A 127 -0.25 1.41 -19.66
C GLN A 127 1.03 1.05 -18.89
N ASN A 128 0.94 0.23 -17.85
CA ASN A 128 2.05 -0.14 -16.98
C ASN A 128 2.22 -1.66 -16.88
N SER A 129 2.28 -2.34 -18.03
CA SER A 129 2.48 -3.80 -18.11
C SER A 129 3.82 -4.31 -17.52
N SER A 130 4.76 -3.41 -17.24
CA SER A 130 6.02 -3.70 -16.56
C SER A 130 6.35 -2.63 -15.52
N GLY A 131 7.01 -3.07 -14.45
CA GLY A 131 7.40 -2.22 -13.32
C GLY A 131 6.24 -1.82 -12.40
N LEU A 132 5.04 -2.38 -12.57
CA LEU A 132 3.90 -2.24 -11.68
C LEU A 132 3.36 -3.62 -11.30
N SER A 133 3.12 -3.82 -10.01
CA SER A 133 2.37 -4.97 -9.49
C SER A 133 1.25 -4.44 -8.59
N MET A 134 0.03 -4.89 -8.83
CA MET A 134 -1.14 -4.51 -8.03
C MET A 134 -1.71 -5.73 -7.34
N MET A 135 -2.08 -5.56 -6.08
CA MET A 135 -2.69 -6.59 -5.24
C MET A 135 -3.94 -5.99 -4.62
N PHE A 136 -5.06 -6.72 -4.72
CA PHE A 136 -6.36 -6.29 -4.22
C PHE A 136 -6.80 -7.22 -3.10
N GLY A 137 -7.07 -6.67 -1.91
CA GLY A 137 -7.80 -7.35 -0.85
C GLY A 137 -9.29 -7.13 -1.08
N CYS A 138 -10.07 -8.20 -1.22
CA CYS A 138 -11.51 -8.10 -1.48
C CYS A 138 -12.26 -9.24 -0.78
N ALA A 139 -13.47 -8.95 -0.30
CA ALA A 139 -14.41 -9.98 0.12
C ALA A 139 -14.76 -10.91 -1.07
N PRO A 140 -14.73 -12.26 -0.90
CA PRO A 140 -14.97 -13.19 -1.99
C PRO A 140 -16.31 -12.99 -2.72
N GLU A 141 -17.37 -12.64 -1.99
CA GLU A 141 -18.71 -12.45 -2.54
C GLU A 141 -18.74 -11.29 -3.54
N VAL A 142 -18.17 -10.15 -3.14
CA VAL A 142 -18.13 -8.94 -3.96
C VAL A 142 -17.17 -9.11 -5.14
N TRP A 143 -16.06 -9.83 -4.93
CA TRP A 143 -15.14 -10.15 -6.01
C TRP A 143 -15.83 -10.91 -7.15
N GLN A 144 -16.65 -11.92 -6.84
CA GLN A 144 -17.38 -12.67 -7.86
C GLN A 144 -18.36 -11.79 -8.65
N ASP A 145 -19.03 -10.86 -7.99
CA ASP A 145 -19.94 -9.92 -8.64
C ASP A 145 -19.18 -9.03 -9.64
N ILE A 146 -18.08 -8.40 -9.22
CA ILE A 146 -17.23 -7.56 -10.09
C ILE A 146 -16.73 -8.35 -11.30
N MET A 147 -16.28 -9.59 -11.08
CA MET A 147 -15.76 -10.46 -12.14
C MET A 147 -16.83 -10.81 -13.19
N SER A 148 -18.08 -10.96 -12.75
CA SER A 148 -19.22 -11.27 -13.62
C SER A 148 -19.67 -10.07 -14.47
N GLU A 149 -19.58 -8.85 -13.93
CA GLU A 149 -20.05 -7.64 -14.60
C GLU A 149 -18.97 -6.97 -15.48
N TYR A 150 -17.69 -7.08 -15.09
CA TYR A 150 -16.59 -6.33 -15.71
C TYR A 150 -15.47 -7.23 -16.26
N HIS A 151 -15.80 -7.99 -17.31
CA HIS A 151 -14.86 -8.94 -17.92
C HIS A 151 -13.54 -8.32 -18.42
N ALA A 152 -13.57 -7.07 -18.87
CA ALA A 152 -12.35 -6.41 -19.33
C ALA A 152 -11.36 -6.17 -18.17
N PHE A 153 -11.83 -5.87 -16.97
CA PHE A 153 -10.95 -5.72 -15.82
C PHE A 153 -10.44 -7.10 -15.35
N SER A 154 -11.33 -8.09 -15.30
CA SER A 154 -11.01 -9.44 -14.82
C SER A 154 -9.92 -10.15 -15.62
N GLU A 155 -9.91 -10.01 -16.95
CA GLU A 155 -8.88 -10.61 -17.82
C GLU A 155 -7.45 -10.17 -17.50
N ARG A 156 -7.27 -9.04 -16.78
CA ARG A 156 -5.95 -8.52 -16.40
C ARG A 156 -5.50 -9.01 -15.02
N ILE A 157 -6.35 -9.71 -14.29
CA ILE A 157 -6.01 -10.30 -13.00
C ILE A 157 -5.29 -11.62 -13.24
N GLY A 158 -3.98 -11.64 -12.98
CA GLY A 158 -3.15 -12.81 -13.27
C GLY A 158 -3.37 -13.98 -12.31
N ARG A 159 -3.74 -13.72 -11.05
CA ARG A 159 -3.94 -14.75 -10.03
C ARG A 159 -4.93 -14.31 -8.97
N GLU A 160 -5.87 -15.19 -8.67
CA GLU A 160 -6.75 -15.10 -7.51
C GLU A 160 -6.27 -16.05 -6.40
N VAL A 161 -6.29 -15.58 -5.16
CA VAL A 161 -5.91 -16.38 -3.99
C VAL A 161 -6.95 -16.19 -2.91
N SER A 162 -7.74 -17.23 -2.63
CA SER A 162 -8.66 -17.22 -1.49
C SER A 162 -7.92 -17.54 -0.21
N LEU A 163 -7.94 -16.59 0.74
CA LEU A 163 -7.38 -16.79 2.07
C LEU A 163 -8.26 -17.77 2.86
N ARG A 164 -7.63 -18.73 3.52
CA ARG A 164 -8.32 -19.73 4.35
C ARG A 164 -8.19 -19.35 5.83
N PRO A 165 -9.18 -19.71 6.67
CA PRO A 165 -9.02 -19.61 8.11
C PRO A 165 -7.76 -20.32 8.59
N MET A 166 -7.20 -19.79 9.67
CA MET A 166 -6.01 -20.33 10.31
C MET A 166 -6.25 -21.76 10.81
N THR A 167 -5.20 -22.59 10.77
CA THR A 167 -5.17 -23.92 11.41
C THR A 167 -4.45 -23.83 12.75
N GLU A 168 -4.53 -24.87 13.56
CA GLU A 168 -3.79 -24.96 14.83
C GLU A 168 -2.27 -24.80 14.63
N GLU A 169 -1.72 -25.44 13.58
CA GLU A 169 -0.30 -25.31 13.22
C GLU A 169 0.08 -23.87 12.85
N HIS A 170 -0.78 -23.18 12.09
CA HIS A 170 -0.58 -21.78 11.76
C HIS A 170 -0.65 -20.90 13.02
N LEU A 171 -1.56 -21.18 13.95
CA LEU A 171 -1.68 -20.43 15.22
C LEU A 171 -0.44 -20.59 16.07
N LYS A 172 0.04 -21.83 16.22
CA LYS A 172 1.27 -22.11 16.96
C LYS A 172 2.46 -21.37 16.36
N THR A 173 2.65 -21.49 15.04
CA THR A 173 3.72 -20.78 14.32
C THR A 173 3.62 -19.27 14.48
N LEU A 174 2.41 -18.72 14.42
CA LEU A 174 2.16 -17.30 14.59
C LEU A 174 2.56 -16.83 15.99
N VAL A 175 2.08 -17.50 17.03
CA VAL A 175 2.38 -17.12 18.42
C VAL A 175 3.86 -17.32 18.74
N ASP A 176 4.49 -18.40 18.28
CA ASP A 176 5.95 -18.61 18.42
C ASP A 176 6.72 -17.43 17.81
N SER A 177 6.34 -17.00 16.60
CA SER A 177 6.99 -15.85 15.93
C SER A 177 6.84 -14.55 16.72
N TYR A 178 5.70 -14.33 17.41
CA TYR A 178 5.51 -13.16 18.26
C TYR A 178 6.33 -13.24 19.56
N LEU A 179 6.45 -14.43 20.17
CA LEU A 179 7.25 -14.64 21.36
C LEU A 179 8.75 -14.46 21.08
N GLU A 180 9.24 -14.95 19.95
CA GLU A 180 10.62 -14.73 19.49
C GLU A 180 10.94 -13.24 19.27
N LEU A 181 9.98 -12.44 18.82
CA LEU A 181 10.16 -10.99 18.67
C LEU A 181 10.16 -10.24 20.01
N ALA A 182 9.48 -10.78 21.02
CA ALA A 182 9.27 -10.12 22.30
C ALA A 182 10.32 -10.48 23.37
N SER A 183 11.07 -11.57 23.19
CA SER A 183 12.00 -12.10 24.19
C SER A 183 13.41 -12.28 23.62
N ASP A 184 14.42 -11.81 24.35
CA ASP A 184 15.84 -12.07 24.04
C ASP A 184 16.23 -13.54 24.34
N ASP A 185 15.48 -14.21 25.22
CA ASP A 185 15.62 -15.63 25.53
C ASP A 185 14.60 -16.45 24.71
N PRO A 186 14.97 -17.66 24.25
CA PRO A 186 14.07 -18.51 23.48
C PRO A 186 12.89 -18.96 24.36
N VAL A 187 11.73 -18.36 24.13
CA VAL A 187 10.44 -18.71 24.75
C VAL A 187 9.55 -19.29 23.66
N SER A 188 9.09 -20.52 23.87
CA SER A 188 8.16 -21.19 22.96
C SER A 188 6.72 -21.02 23.44
N VAL A 189 5.78 -21.24 22.52
CA VAL A 189 4.36 -21.30 22.84
C VAL A 189 4.06 -22.28 23.97
N ALA A 190 4.76 -23.42 24.02
CA ALA A 190 4.55 -24.44 25.05
C ALA A 190 5.01 -23.99 26.44
N ASP A 191 5.86 -22.97 26.54
CA ASP A 191 6.29 -22.39 27.82
C ASP A 191 5.24 -21.43 28.38
N VAL A 192 4.36 -20.89 27.52
CA VAL A 192 3.39 -19.83 27.88
C VAL A 192 1.96 -20.37 27.91
N PHE A 193 1.58 -21.19 26.93
CA PHE A 193 0.23 -21.74 26.75
C PHE A 193 0.22 -23.26 26.90
N GLU A 194 -0.77 -23.78 27.63
CA GLU A 194 -1.07 -25.21 27.62
C GLU A 194 -1.62 -25.66 26.25
N GLU A 195 -1.53 -26.96 25.94
CA GLU A 195 -1.94 -27.49 24.62
C GLU A 195 -3.43 -27.26 24.35
N ASP A 196 -4.27 -27.49 25.37
CA ASP A 196 -5.73 -27.29 25.28
C ASP A 196 -6.12 -25.81 25.13
N SER A 197 -5.27 -24.90 25.62
CA SER A 197 -5.46 -23.45 25.56
C SER A 197 -5.47 -22.93 24.11
N LEU A 198 -4.56 -23.42 23.26
CA LEU A 198 -4.49 -23.00 21.86
C LEU A 198 -5.71 -23.45 21.05
N GLN A 199 -6.23 -24.64 21.32
CA GLN A 199 -7.47 -25.11 20.68
C GLN A 199 -8.65 -24.23 21.04
N LEU A 200 -8.73 -23.80 22.30
CA LEU A 200 -9.79 -22.91 22.76
C LEU A 200 -9.69 -21.53 22.11
N ILE A 201 -8.48 -21.00 21.92
CA ILE A 201 -8.24 -19.74 21.19
C ILE A 201 -8.63 -19.89 19.73
N LEU A 202 -8.24 -20.99 19.07
CA LEU A 202 -8.58 -21.24 17.67
C LEU A 202 -10.09 -21.35 17.46
N GLN A 203 -10.78 -22.07 18.33
CA GLN A 203 -12.24 -22.25 18.26
C GLN A 203 -12.96 -20.89 18.44
N SER A 204 -12.52 -20.12 19.43
CA SER A 204 -13.10 -18.82 19.78
C SER A 204 -12.86 -17.76 18.69
N SER A 205 -11.67 -17.78 18.09
CA SER A 205 -11.30 -16.88 16.99
C SER A 205 -11.87 -17.30 15.63
N GLN A 206 -12.40 -18.51 15.50
CA GLN A 206 -12.86 -19.10 14.24
C GLN A 206 -11.78 -19.04 13.13
N GLY A 207 -10.50 -19.11 13.52
CA GLY A 207 -9.36 -19.01 12.62
C GLY A 207 -9.08 -17.60 12.09
N ASN A 208 -9.69 -16.55 12.66
CA ASN A 208 -9.36 -15.15 12.37
C ASN A 208 -8.07 -14.75 13.10
N VAL A 209 -7.05 -14.35 12.32
CA VAL A 209 -5.73 -13.96 12.82
C VAL A 209 -5.81 -12.84 13.85
N ARG A 210 -6.56 -11.77 13.55
CA ARG A 210 -6.66 -10.60 14.41
C ARG A 210 -7.32 -10.97 15.74
N GLN A 211 -8.41 -11.73 15.69
CA GLN A 211 -9.12 -12.16 16.89
C GLN A 211 -8.28 -13.11 17.74
N ALA A 212 -7.57 -14.06 17.12
CA ALA A 212 -6.67 -14.97 17.82
C ALA A 212 -5.57 -14.20 18.56
N LEU A 213 -4.90 -13.26 17.90
CA LEU A 213 -3.87 -12.41 18.52
C LEU A 213 -4.43 -11.53 19.64
N SER A 214 -5.62 -10.95 19.46
CA SER A 214 -6.27 -10.18 20.52
C SER A 214 -6.54 -11.05 21.75
N ILE A 215 -7.07 -12.26 21.56
CA ILE A 215 -7.29 -13.20 22.67
C ILE A 215 -5.94 -13.51 23.33
N CYS A 216 -4.92 -13.91 22.58
CA CYS A 216 -3.59 -14.19 23.14
C CYS A 216 -3.05 -13.01 23.96
N SER A 217 -3.17 -11.78 23.46
CA SER A 217 -2.71 -10.57 24.17
C SER A 217 -3.44 -10.39 25.50
N TYR A 218 -4.77 -10.42 25.50
CA TYR A 218 -5.55 -10.27 26.73
C TYR A 218 -5.25 -11.38 27.73
N THR A 219 -5.02 -12.60 27.26
CA THR A 219 -4.73 -13.73 28.13
C THR A 219 -3.34 -13.63 28.75
N VAL A 220 -2.35 -13.16 28.00
CA VAL A 220 -0.99 -12.91 28.53
C VAL A 220 -1.03 -11.78 29.57
N ASP A 221 -1.76 -10.70 29.29
CA ASP A 221 -1.88 -9.56 30.22
C ASP A 221 -2.57 -10.00 31.54
N ASP A 222 -3.69 -10.71 31.47
CA ASP A 222 -4.41 -11.21 32.65
C ASP A 222 -3.56 -12.23 33.45
N ALA A 223 -2.87 -13.14 32.77
CA ALA A 223 -1.97 -14.09 33.43
C ALA A 223 -0.82 -13.37 34.16
N ALA A 224 -0.24 -12.35 33.55
CA ALA A 224 0.81 -11.52 34.16
C ALA A 224 0.29 -10.76 35.38
N GLU A 225 -0.90 -10.15 35.32
CA GLU A 225 -1.54 -9.47 36.45
C GLU A 225 -1.82 -10.42 37.62
N ARG A 226 -2.20 -11.67 37.32
CA ARG A 226 -2.46 -12.71 38.33
C ARG A 226 -1.18 -13.42 38.81
N GLY A 227 -0.01 -13.08 38.26
CA GLY A 227 1.27 -13.71 38.59
C GLY A 227 1.33 -15.19 38.22
N ARG A 228 0.55 -15.62 37.21
CA ARG A 228 0.59 -16.97 36.67
C ARG A 228 1.72 -17.07 35.65
N SER A 229 2.47 -18.17 35.67
CA SER A 229 3.54 -18.43 34.69
C SER A 229 3.03 -19.11 33.42
N ASN A 230 1.87 -19.79 33.50
CA ASN A 230 1.29 -20.57 32.40
C ASN A 230 -0.19 -20.20 32.23
N ILE A 231 -0.63 -20.22 30.98
CA ILE A 231 -1.99 -19.93 30.55
C ILE A 231 -2.75 -21.24 30.31
N ASP A 232 -3.70 -21.52 31.20
CA ASP A 232 -4.62 -22.65 31.13
C ASP A 232 -5.94 -22.27 30.43
N ALA A 233 -6.77 -23.29 30.20
CA ALA A 233 -8.08 -23.11 29.56
C ALA A 233 -9.07 -22.27 30.40
N GLU A 234 -8.88 -22.18 31.71
CA GLU A 234 -9.75 -21.40 32.62
C GLU A 234 -9.61 -19.90 32.33
N ILE A 235 -8.37 -19.41 32.25
CA ILE A 235 -8.09 -17.99 31.95
C ILE A 235 -8.67 -17.60 30.58
N ILE A 236 -8.54 -18.48 29.58
CA ILE A 236 -9.05 -18.17 28.23
C ILE A 236 -10.58 -18.16 28.22
N GLN A 237 -11.23 -19.07 28.94
CA GLN A 237 -12.69 -19.10 29.03
C GLN A 237 -13.25 -17.81 29.63
N GLU A 238 -12.59 -17.23 30.64
CA GLU A 238 -13.01 -15.96 31.25
C GLU A 238 -12.91 -14.77 30.29
N ILE A 239 -11.96 -14.80 29.34
CA ILE A 239 -11.75 -13.72 28.36
C ILE A 239 -12.71 -13.82 27.19
N VAL A 240 -13.06 -15.04 26.79
CA VAL A 240 -13.91 -15.31 25.62
C VAL A 240 -15.40 -15.28 25.97
N SER A 241 -15.77 -15.51 27.24
CA SER A 241 -17.17 -15.48 27.73
C SER A 241 -17.77 -14.07 27.77
#